data_AF-A0A4D4JYZ2-F1
#
_entry.id   AF-A0A4D4JYZ2-F1
#
_cell.length_a   1.000
_cell.length_b   1.000
_cell.length_c   1.000
_cell.angle_alpha   90.00
_cell.angle_beta   90.00
_cell.angle_gamma   90.00
#
_symmetry.space_group_name_H-M   'P 1'
#
loop_
_entity.id
_entity.type
_entity.pdbx_description
1 polymer ?
#
loop_
_entity_poly.entity_id
_entity_poly.type
_entity_poly.pdbx_seq_one_letter_code
_entity_poly.pdbx_strand_id
1 'polypeptide(L)'
;MIREGTMSPNALPPVVDADTWRRQLEALRVREKAATRELDAIAAERRRLPMVEMPDYTLEGEDGPVRLADLFDGKRQLIVYNHMWFPGEEWQCSGCTGFTSQFTRLVPGQL
;
A
#
# COMPACT_ATOMS: atom_id res chain seq x y z
N MET A 1 -1.39 39.51 8.73
CA MET A 1 -2.85 39.76 8.72
C MET A 1 -3.54 38.40 8.67
N ILE A 2 -3.66 37.74 9.83
CA ILE A 2 -4.31 36.44 9.98
C ILE A 2 -5.82 36.71 9.91
N ARG A 3 -6.53 36.09 8.96
CA ARG A 3 -8.00 36.13 8.94
C ARG A 3 -8.50 35.19 10.03
N GLU A 4 -8.98 35.77 11.12
CA GLU A 4 -9.76 35.08 12.16
C GLU A 4 -11.02 34.49 11.51
N GLY A 5 -10.98 33.22 11.12
CA GLY A 5 -12.13 32.50 10.64
C GLY A 5 -12.99 32.08 11.83
N THR A 6 -14.15 32.70 11.99
CA THR A 6 -15.16 32.29 12.98
C THR A 6 -15.47 30.81 12.81
N MET A 7 -15.03 29.98 13.77
CA MET A 7 -15.36 28.56 13.80
C MET A 7 -16.82 28.43 14.23
N SER A 8 -17.72 28.19 13.26
CA SER A 8 -19.14 27.98 13.55
C SER A 8 -19.33 26.77 14.48
N PRO A 9 -20.18 26.86 15.52
CA PRO A 9 -20.33 25.85 16.57
C PRO A 9 -21.04 24.56 16.15
N ASN A 10 -21.23 24.31 14.84
CA ASN A 10 -21.81 23.07 14.37
C ASN A 10 -21.21 22.68 13.01
N ALA A 11 -20.11 21.92 13.04
CA ALA A 11 -19.41 21.42 11.86
C ALA A 11 -20.12 20.19 11.21
N LEU A 12 -21.44 20.11 11.35
CA LEU A 12 -22.22 19.00 10.81
C LEU A 12 -22.79 19.37 9.44
N PRO A 13 -22.77 18.45 8.46
CA PRO A 13 -23.43 18.66 7.18
C PRO A 13 -24.95 18.81 7.39
N PRO A 14 -25.66 19.44 6.44
CA PRO A 14 -27.11 19.59 6.52
C PRO A 14 -27.83 18.23 6.53
N VAL A 15 -28.83 18.09 7.40
CA VAL A 15 -29.73 16.93 7.41
C VAL A 15 -30.78 17.11 6.32
N VAL A 16 -30.88 16.15 5.42
CA VAL A 16 -31.78 16.18 4.25
C VAL A 16 -32.62 14.90 4.17
N ASP A 17 -33.66 14.91 3.35
CA ASP A 17 -34.46 13.72 3.06
C ASP A 17 -33.67 12.68 2.22
N ALA A 18 -34.17 11.45 2.19
CA ALA A 18 -33.51 10.33 1.53
C ALA A 18 -33.40 10.49 0.01
N ASP A 19 -34.34 11.16 -0.66
CA ASP A 19 -34.29 11.37 -2.11
C ASP A 19 -33.23 12.40 -2.46
N THR A 20 -33.13 13.49 -1.69
CA THR A 20 -32.08 14.50 -1.81
C THR A 20 -30.71 13.89 -1.58
N TRP A 21 -30.54 13.08 -0.54
CA TRP A 21 -29.28 12.38 -0.29
C TRP A 21 -28.92 11.42 -1.44
N ARG A 22 -29.87 10.61 -1.93
CA ARG A 22 -29.64 9.68 -3.06
C ARG A 22 -29.19 10.39 -4.33
N ARG A 23 -29.79 11.54 -4.68
CA ARG A 23 -29.38 12.33 -5.85
C ARG A 23 -27.94 12.85 -5.72
N GLN A 24 -27.57 13.36 -4.54
CA GLN A 24 -26.22 13.86 -4.29
C GLN A 24 -25.19 12.73 -4.30
N LEU A 25 -25.52 11.57 -3.72
CA LEU A 25 -24.65 10.40 -3.75
C LEU A 25 -24.43 9.87 -5.16
N GLU A 26 -25.48 9.83 -5.99
CA GLU A 26 -25.34 9.41 -7.38
C GLU A 26 -24.40 10.34 -8.16
N ALA A 27 -24.54 11.66 -7.96
CA ALA A 27 -23.64 12.64 -8.56
C ALA A 27 -22.18 12.46 -8.09
N LEU A 28 -21.97 12.15 -6.80
CA LEU A 28 -20.64 11.88 -6.26
C LEU A 28 -20.05 10.59 -6.84
N ARG A 29 -20.83 9.51 -6.93
CA ARG A 29 -20.38 8.21 -7.45
C ARG A 29 -19.90 8.27 -8.89
N VAL A 30 -20.47 9.15 -9.72
CA VAL A 30 -19.95 9.40 -11.07
C VAL A 30 -18.49 9.86 -11.03
N ARG A 31 -18.16 10.79 -10.11
CA ARG A 31 -16.78 11.28 -9.93
C ARG A 31 -15.87 10.23 -9.34
N GLU A 32 -16.34 9.50 -8.33
CA GLU A 32 -15.57 8.41 -7.70
C GLU A 32 -15.21 7.33 -8.73
N LYS A 33 -16.19 6.90 -9.55
CA LYS A 33 -15.99 5.90 -10.60
C LYS A 33 -15.01 6.38 -11.67
N ALA A 34 -15.05 7.68 -12.02
CA ALA A 34 -14.08 8.26 -12.94
C ALA A 34 -12.65 8.22 -12.35
N ALA A 35 -12.50 8.58 -11.08
CA ALA A 35 -11.20 8.52 -10.39
C ALA A 35 -10.65 7.09 -10.32
N THR A 36 -11.49 6.09 -10.04
CA THR A 36 -11.07 4.68 -10.06
C THR A 36 -10.55 4.25 -11.43
N ARG A 37 -11.25 4.59 -12.52
CA ARG A 37 -10.84 4.25 -13.89
C ARG A 37 -9.51 4.90 -14.27
N GLU A 38 -9.30 6.15 -13.84
CA GLU A 38 -8.04 6.85 -14.07
C GLU A 38 -6.88 6.18 -13.31
N LEU A 39 -7.11 5.79 -12.05
CA LEU A 39 -6.11 5.04 -11.28
C LEU A 39 -5.79 3.68 -11.90
N ASP A 40 -6.79 2.99 -12.48
CA ASP A 40 -6.58 1.74 -13.21
C ASP A 40 -5.73 1.96 -14.48
N ALA A 41 -5.97 3.05 -15.22
CA ALA A 41 -5.18 3.42 -16.38
C ALA A 41 -3.72 3.71 -16.00
N ILE A 42 -3.50 4.53 -14.97
CA ILE A 42 -2.17 4.81 -14.42
C ILE A 42 -1.48 3.54 -13.95
N ALA A 43 -2.18 2.65 -13.25
CA ALA A 43 -1.60 1.37 -12.81
C ALA A 43 -1.19 0.50 -14.00
N ALA A 44 -1.97 0.50 -15.08
CA ALA A 44 -1.63 -0.23 -16.30
C ALA A 44 -0.43 0.40 -17.02
N GLU A 45 -0.31 1.73 -17.05
CA GLU A 45 0.86 2.44 -17.58
C GLU A 45 2.11 2.15 -16.75
N ARG A 46 2.03 2.17 -15.42
CA ARG A 46 3.14 1.82 -14.52
C ARG A 46 3.69 0.43 -14.79
N ARG A 47 2.83 -0.56 -15.06
CA ARG A 47 3.25 -1.92 -15.43
C ARG A 47 3.92 -2.01 -16.81
N ARG A 48 3.70 -1.00 -17.67
CA ARG A 48 4.29 -0.89 -19.02
C ARG A 48 5.51 0.02 -19.08
N LEU A 49 5.90 0.65 -17.96
CA LEU A 49 7.13 1.45 -17.92
C LEU A 49 8.32 0.58 -18.33
N PRO A 50 9.30 1.15 -19.07
CA PRO A 50 10.50 0.43 -19.43
C PRO A 50 11.24 -0.02 -18.16
N MET A 51 11.78 -1.23 -18.21
CA MET A 51 12.56 -1.79 -17.11
C MET A 51 13.96 -1.19 -17.11
N VAL A 52 14.50 -0.99 -15.91
CA VAL A 52 15.92 -0.66 -15.71
C VAL A 52 16.60 -1.92 -15.21
N GLU A 53 17.74 -2.27 -15.82
CA GLU A 53 18.58 -3.34 -15.33
C GLU A 53 19.14 -2.97 -13.96
N MET A 54 18.91 -3.84 -12.97
CA MET A 54 19.47 -3.67 -11.64
C MET A 54 20.95 -4.08 -11.67
N PRO A 55 21.85 -3.33 -11.03
CA PRO A 55 23.21 -3.81 -10.82
C PRO A 55 23.21 -5.09 -9.97
N ASP A 56 24.35 -5.78 -9.95
CA ASP A 56 24.52 -6.95 -9.09
C ASP A 56 24.52 -6.53 -7.62
N TYR A 57 23.41 -6.80 -6.93
CA TYR A 57 23.21 -6.45 -5.52
C TYR A 57 23.50 -7.65 -4.62
N THR A 58 24.37 -7.44 -3.64
CA THR A 58 24.60 -8.35 -2.53
C THR A 58 23.95 -7.79 -1.28
N LEU A 59 23.15 -8.62 -0.60
CA LEU A 59 22.47 -8.33 0.65
C LEU A 59 23.12 -9.11 1.78
N GLU A 60 22.94 -8.65 3.01
CA GLU A 60 23.29 -9.41 4.21
C GLU A 60 22.11 -10.32 4.56
N GLY A 61 22.33 -11.63 4.49
CA GLY A 61 21.38 -12.66 4.91
C GLY A 61 21.77 -13.29 6.25
N GLU A 62 20.88 -14.12 6.80
CA GLU A 62 21.11 -14.86 8.05
C GLU A 62 22.35 -15.76 7.98
N ASP A 63 22.52 -16.47 6.85
CA ASP A 63 23.66 -17.37 6.61
C ASP A 63 24.86 -16.66 5.95
N GLY A 64 24.84 -15.33 5.88
CA GLY A 64 25.88 -14.50 5.25
C GLY A 64 25.42 -13.81 3.95
N PRO A 65 26.38 -13.28 3.15
CA PRO A 65 26.05 -12.51 1.96
C PRO A 65 25.30 -13.31 0.90
N VAL A 66 24.23 -12.75 0.33
CA VAL A 66 23.38 -13.38 -0.69
C VAL A 66 23.10 -12.40 -1.83
N ARG A 67 23.08 -12.87 -3.09
CA ARG A 67 22.73 -12.00 -4.21
C ARG A 67 21.21 -11.83 -4.28
N LEU A 68 20.75 -10.62 -4.61
CA LEU A 68 19.32 -10.34 -4.76
C LEU A 68 18.64 -11.29 -5.76
N ALA A 69 19.32 -11.66 -6.84
CA ALA A 69 18.80 -12.59 -7.84
C ALA A 69 18.58 -14.01 -7.27
N ASP A 70 19.43 -14.44 -6.33
CA ASP A 70 19.38 -15.78 -5.75
C ASP A 70 18.19 -15.92 -4.77
N LEU A 71 17.72 -14.80 -4.18
CA LEU A 71 16.52 -14.77 -3.34
C LEU A 71 15.23 -15.20 -4.06
N PHE A 72 15.22 -15.19 -5.40
CA PHE A 72 14.08 -15.63 -6.17
C PHE A 72 13.90 -17.15 -6.12
N ASP A 73 14.94 -17.93 -5.83
CA ASP A 73 14.87 -19.41 -5.73
C ASP A 73 14.09 -20.08 -6.88
N GLY A 74 14.43 -19.70 -8.12
CA GLY A 74 13.77 -20.19 -9.33
C GLY A 74 12.32 -19.71 -9.54
N LYS A 75 11.78 -18.85 -8.66
CA LYS A 75 10.46 -18.23 -8.81
C LYS A 75 10.55 -17.00 -9.71
N ARG A 76 9.39 -16.63 -10.27
CA ARG A 76 9.26 -15.46 -11.15
C ARG A 76 8.99 -14.15 -10.41
N GLN A 77 8.71 -14.21 -9.11
CA GLN A 77 8.33 -13.07 -8.29
C GLN A 77 8.93 -13.22 -6.90
N LEU A 78 9.43 -12.10 -6.37
CA LEU A 78 9.90 -11.94 -5.01
C LEU A 78 8.97 -10.94 -4.32
N ILE A 79 8.44 -11.30 -3.15
CA ILE A 79 7.67 -10.39 -2.30
C ILE A 79 8.62 -9.86 -1.23
N VAL A 80 8.79 -8.54 -1.17
CA VAL A 80 9.64 -7.88 -0.18
C VAL A 80 8.76 -7.12 0.80
N TYR A 81 8.99 -7.32 2.09
CA TYR A 81 8.36 -6.54 3.16
C TYR A 81 9.44 -5.90 4.01
N ASN A 82 9.37 -4.58 4.16
CA ASN A 82 10.31 -3.83 4.98
C ASN A 82 9.76 -3.72 6.40
N HIS A 83 10.42 -4.39 7.34
CA HIS A 83 10.17 -4.15 8.75
C HIS A 83 10.84 -2.83 9.16
N MET A 84 10.05 -1.89 9.64
CA MET A 84 10.59 -0.68 10.25
C MET A 84 11.24 -1.07 11.58
N TRP A 85 12.54 -0.81 11.72
CA TRP A 85 13.35 -1.14 12.89
C TRP A 85 13.98 0.13 13.46
N PHE A 86 13.99 0.27 14.79
CA PHE A 86 14.57 1.41 15.48
C PHE A 86 15.59 0.94 16.53
N PRO A 87 16.65 1.72 16.81
CA PRO A 87 17.61 1.36 17.84
C PRO A 87 16.94 1.15 19.21
N GLY A 88 17.22 0.01 19.85
CA GLY A 88 16.67 -0.35 21.16
C GLY A 88 15.49 -1.31 21.12
N GLU A 89 14.99 -1.67 19.93
CA GLU A 89 13.96 -2.70 19.80
C GLU A 89 14.56 -4.11 19.94
N GLU A 90 13.91 -4.94 20.78
CA GLU A 90 14.25 -6.36 20.95
C GLU A 90 13.43 -7.25 19.99
N TRP A 91 12.21 -6.81 19.65
CA TRP A 91 11.25 -7.58 18.85
C TRP A 91 10.66 -6.76 17.71
N GLN A 92 10.26 -7.43 16.63
CA GLN A 92 9.50 -6.80 15.55
C GLN A 92 8.12 -6.33 16.04
N CYS A 93 7.61 -5.23 15.47
CA CYS A 93 6.24 -4.77 15.73
C CYS A 93 5.22 -5.88 15.46
N SER A 94 4.36 -6.16 16.45
CA SER A 94 3.34 -7.22 16.37
C SER A 94 2.41 -7.09 15.17
N GLY A 95 2.09 -5.86 14.76
CA GLY A 95 1.29 -5.60 13.55
C GLY A 95 2.02 -6.03 12.27
N CYS A 96 3.32 -5.76 12.18
CA CYS A 96 4.13 -6.19 11.04
C CYS A 96 4.28 -7.71 11.01
N THR A 97 4.58 -8.33 12.15
CA THR A 97 4.65 -9.79 12.29
C THR A 97 3.33 -10.47 11.95
N GLY A 98 2.20 -9.89 12.42
CA GLY A 98 0.86 -10.37 12.10
C GLY A 98 0.56 -10.33 10.60
N PHE A 99 1.00 -9.28 9.91
CA PHE A 99 0.86 -9.16 8.45
C PHE A 99 1.77 -10.15 7.71
N THR A 100 3.06 -10.22 8.04
CA THR A 100 4.00 -11.07 7.29
C THR A 100 3.79 -12.56 7.53
N SER A 101 3.31 -12.95 8.70
CA SER A 101 2.95 -14.35 9.01
C SER A 101 1.88 -14.92 8.08
N GLN A 102 1.12 -14.11 7.35
CA GLN A 102 0.14 -14.60 6.37
C GLN A 102 0.81 -15.16 5.11
N PHE A 103 2.03 -14.73 4.77
CA PHE A 103 2.72 -15.13 3.55
C PHE A 103 3.45 -16.48 3.65
N THR A 104 3.68 -16.99 4.87
CA THR A 104 4.31 -18.31 5.08
C THR A 104 3.53 -19.46 4.44
N ARG A 105 2.23 -19.27 4.16
CA ARG A 105 1.39 -20.25 3.45
C ARG A 105 1.57 -20.25 1.92
N LEU A 106 2.32 -19.29 1.38
CA LEU A 106 2.56 -19.17 -0.07
C LEU A 106 3.81 -19.93 -0.54
N VAL A 107 4.65 -20.38 0.38
CA VAL A 107 5.83 -21.22 0.09
C VAL A 107 5.41 -22.68 0.10
N PRO A 108 5.39 -23.39 -1.05
CA PRO A 108 5.09 -24.81 -1.07
C PRO A 108 6.20 -25.59 -0.35
N GLY A 109 5.85 -26.48 0.58
CA GLY A 109 6.80 -27.42 1.20
C GLY A 109 7.27 -27.10 2.62
N GLN A 110 6.61 -26.16 3.32
CA GLN A 110 6.90 -25.86 4.74
C GLN A 110 5.98 -26.62 5.74
N LEU A 111 5.53 -27.82 5.38
CA LEU A 111 4.97 -28.83 6.28
C LEU A 111 5.75 -30.13 6.16
#